data_AF-A0AA35GIL3-F1
#
_entry.id   AF-A0AA35GIL3-F1
#
_cell.length_a   1.000
_cell.length_b   1.000
_cell.length_c   1.000
_cell.angle_alpha   90.00
_cell.angle_beta   90.00
_cell.angle_gamma   90.00
#
_symmetry.space_group_name_H-M   'P 1'
#
loop_
_entity.id
_entity.type
_entity.pdbx_description
1 polymer ?
#
loop_
_entity_poly.entity_id
_entity_poly.type
_entity_poly.pdbx_seq_one_letter_code
_entity_poly.pdbx_strand_id
1 'polypeptide(L)'
;MIAKANDPFNTTKPRAKSVQRSTIHVEDLEVADDPPPQKRSMGPGRYDELFESMKPGQCIKCEPEHTGAIGNALRNWIKRKRKKNLAVQAASHYPACKDKLGRVWLVAVPEPASAKQPLKR
;
A
#
# COMPACT_ATOMS: atom_id res chain seq x y z
N MET A 1 -1.63 15.55 57.16
CA MET A 1 -1.14 15.96 55.82
C MET A 1 -1.47 14.83 54.86
N ILE A 2 -2.43 15.01 53.95
CA ILE A 2 -2.91 13.94 53.05
C ILE A 2 -2.13 14.04 51.73
N ALA A 3 -1.36 13.00 51.41
CA ALA A 3 -0.64 12.88 50.15
C ALA A 3 -1.62 12.72 48.99
N LYS A 4 -1.54 13.59 47.98
CA LYS A 4 -2.32 13.49 46.75
C LYS A 4 -1.82 12.29 45.94
N ALA A 5 -2.73 11.37 45.62
CA ALA A 5 -2.50 10.23 44.76
C ALA A 5 -2.03 10.66 43.37
N ASN A 6 -1.00 10.00 42.84
CA ASN A 6 -0.56 10.14 41.46
C ASN A 6 -1.50 9.32 40.57
N ASP A 7 -2.39 10.01 39.85
CA ASP A 7 -3.37 9.38 38.97
C ASP A 7 -2.68 8.83 37.70
N PRO A 8 -2.72 7.51 37.43
CA PRO A 8 -2.02 6.90 36.29
C PRO A 8 -2.65 7.22 34.93
N PHE A 9 -3.77 7.95 34.91
CA PHE A 9 -4.48 8.38 33.70
C PHE A 9 -4.21 9.84 33.30
N ASN A 10 -3.30 10.54 33.96
CA ASN A 10 -2.83 11.85 33.49
C ASN A 10 -1.85 11.68 32.32
N THR A 11 -2.35 11.07 31.24
CA THR A 11 -1.65 10.93 29.98
C THR A 11 -1.48 12.31 29.37
N THR A 12 -0.27 12.63 28.93
CA THR A 12 0.10 13.88 28.28
C THR A 12 -0.96 14.26 27.24
N LYS A 13 -1.65 15.40 27.43
CA LYS A 13 -2.64 15.90 26.47
C LYS A 13 -2.00 15.88 25.07
N PRO A 14 -2.59 15.22 24.06
CA PRO A 14 -2.01 15.21 22.73
C PRO A 14 -1.90 16.66 22.26
N ARG A 15 -0.68 17.09 21.92
CA ARG A 15 -0.45 18.38 21.28
C ARG A 15 -1.18 18.35 19.95
N ALA A 16 -2.34 18.99 19.88
CA ALA A 16 -3.03 19.18 18.61
C ALA A 16 -2.04 19.87 17.66
N LYS A 17 -1.63 19.18 16.59
CA LYS A 17 -0.87 19.83 15.52
C LYS A 17 -1.79 20.93 14.99
N SER A 18 -1.37 22.18 15.13
CA SER A 18 -2.11 23.30 14.56
C SER A 18 -2.22 23.04 13.06
N VAL A 19 -3.45 22.93 12.57
CA VAL A 19 -3.72 22.88 11.13
C VAL A 19 -3.25 24.22 10.59
N GLN A 20 -2.15 24.21 9.84
CA GLN A 20 -1.70 25.38 9.09
C GLN A 20 -2.75 25.60 7.99
N ARG A 21 -3.64 26.57 8.18
CA ARG A 21 -4.55 27.00 7.12
C ARG A 21 -3.71 27.83 6.15
N SER A 22 -3.48 27.33 4.95
CA SER A 22 -3.02 28.17 3.85
C SER A 22 -4.03 29.29 3.64
N THR A 23 -3.56 30.53 3.50
CA THR A 23 -4.40 31.68 3.15
C THR A 23 -4.93 31.46 1.74
N ILE A 24 -6.23 31.18 1.60
CA ILE A 24 -6.91 31.08 0.31
C ILE A 24 -7.61 32.42 0.08
N HIS A 25 -7.31 33.10 -1.02
CA HIS A 25 -7.97 34.35 -1.39
C HIS A 25 -9.22 34.07 -2.24
N VAL A 26 -10.30 34.82 -2.03
CA VAL A 26 -11.58 34.63 -2.74
C VAL A 26 -11.44 34.93 -4.23
N GLU A 27 -10.52 35.81 -4.60
CA GLU A 27 -10.19 36.18 -5.98
C GLU A 27 -9.55 35.01 -6.78
N ASP A 28 -8.99 34.01 -6.09
CA ASP A 28 -8.39 32.82 -6.71
C ASP A 28 -9.40 31.66 -6.92
N LEU A 29 -10.67 31.86 -6.55
CA LEU A 29 -11.72 30.82 -6.57
C LEU A 29 -12.73 31.08 -7.70
N GLU A 30 -12.88 30.10 -8.58
CA GLU A 30 -13.89 30.11 -9.65
C GLU A 30 -14.96 29.03 -9.40
N VAL A 31 -16.22 29.35 -9.69
CA VAL A 31 -17.34 28.40 -9.63
C VAL A 31 -17.47 27.73 -11.00
N ALA A 32 -17.31 26.40 -11.03
CA ALA A 32 -17.43 25.58 -12.24
C ALA A 32 -18.56 24.54 -12.09
N ASP A 33 -19.28 24.28 -13.19
CA ASP A 33 -20.40 23.31 -13.27
C ASP A 33 -19.95 21.94 -13.81
N ASP A 34 -18.72 21.52 -13.52
CA ASP A 34 -18.21 20.23 -14.00
C ASP A 34 -18.90 19.05 -13.30
N PRO A 35 -19.36 18.02 -14.05
CA PRO A 35 -19.96 16.85 -13.44
C PRO A 35 -18.93 16.11 -12.57
N PRO A 36 -19.29 15.67 -11.35
CA PRO A 36 -18.35 15.01 -10.46
C PRO A 36 -17.85 13.71 -11.11
N PRO A 37 -16.55 13.38 -10.96
CA PRO A 37 -16.01 12.17 -11.56
C PRO A 37 -16.73 10.95 -10.98
N GLN A 38 -17.21 10.06 -11.86
CA GLN A 38 -17.99 8.87 -11.47
C GLN A 38 -17.22 7.94 -10.51
N LYS A 39 -15.89 8.05 -10.47
CA LYS A 39 -15.01 7.35 -9.51
C LYS A 39 -13.91 8.29 -9.05
N ARG A 40 -13.49 8.13 -7.79
CA ARG A 40 -12.29 8.80 -7.27
C ARG A 40 -11.09 8.49 -8.15
N SER A 41 -10.41 9.53 -8.62
CA SER A 41 -9.09 9.38 -9.25
C SER A 41 -8.08 9.01 -8.16
N MET A 42 -7.77 7.72 -8.06
CA MET A 42 -6.61 7.27 -7.32
C MET A 42 -5.42 7.46 -8.26
N GLY A 43 -4.68 8.56 -8.09
CA GLY A 43 -3.49 8.87 -8.88
C GLY A 43 -2.44 7.74 -8.91
N PRO A 44 -1.34 7.92 -9.65
CA PRO A 44 -0.29 6.90 -9.72
C PRO A 44 0.24 6.59 -8.32
N GLY A 45 0.35 5.31 -8.00
CA GLY A 45 0.96 4.85 -6.76
C GLY A 45 2.47 5.04 -6.80
N ARG A 46 3.09 5.19 -5.63
CA ARG A 46 4.55 5.37 -5.46
C ARG A 46 5.43 4.36 -6.21
N TYR A 47 4.91 3.17 -6.48
CA TYR A 47 5.66 2.06 -7.10
C TYR A 47 5.21 1.76 -8.54
N ASP A 48 4.35 2.57 -9.14
CA ASP A 48 3.73 2.25 -10.44
C ASP A 48 4.76 2.16 -11.57
N GLU A 49 5.72 3.09 -11.61
CA GLU A 49 6.81 3.09 -12.59
C GLU A 49 7.72 1.85 -12.44
N LEU A 50 8.02 1.47 -11.19
CA LEU A 50 8.80 0.27 -10.91
C LEU A 50 8.09 -0.99 -11.39
N PHE A 51 6.77 -1.08 -11.15
CA PHE A 51 5.97 -2.22 -11.58
C PHE A 51 5.76 -2.27 -13.10
N GLU A 52 5.74 -1.12 -13.78
CA GLU A 52 5.66 -1.05 -15.23
C GLU A 52 6.95 -1.53 -15.92
N SER A 53 8.10 -1.23 -15.33
CA SER A 53 9.41 -1.71 -15.81
C SER A 53 9.61 -3.22 -15.60
N MET A 54 8.87 -3.81 -14.65
CA MET A 54 9.03 -5.21 -14.25
C MET A 54 8.42 -6.19 -15.26
N LYS A 55 9.20 -7.19 -15.67
CA LYS A 55 8.75 -8.28 -16.54
C LYS A 55 8.19 -9.46 -15.73
N PRO A 56 7.23 -10.22 -16.27
CA PRO A 56 6.78 -11.47 -15.65
C PRO A 56 7.97 -12.44 -15.47
N GLY A 57 8.06 -13.09 -14.32
CA GLY A 57 9.17 -13.94 -13.88
C GLY A 57 10.23 -13.23 -13.05
N GLN A 58 10.23 -11.88 -12.99
CA GLN A 58 11.17 -11.14 -12.16
C GLN A 58 10.74 -11.07 -10.69
N CYS A 59 11.68 -10.68 -9.83
CA CYS A 59 11.45 -10.52 -8.40
C CYS A 59 12.01 -9.19 -7.87
N ILE A 60 11.27 -8.57 -6.95
CA ILE A 60 11.71 -7.43 -6.16
C ILE A 60 12.28 -8.00 -4.86
N LYS A 61 13.54 -7.67 -4.56
CA LYS A 61 14.16 -7.95 -3.27
C LYS A 61 13.83 -6.79 -2.32
N CYS A 62 13.37 -7.10 -1.13
CA CYS A 62 13.04 -6.10 -0.12
C CYS A 62 13.23 -6.68 1.28
N GLU A 63 13.20 -5.81 2.29
CA GLU A 63 13.20 -6.26 3.68
C GLU A 63 11.94 -7.09 3.99
N PRO A 64 12.06 -8.10 4.86
CA PRO A 64 10.94 -8.99 5.21
C PRO A 64 9.71 -8.22 5.73
N GLU A 65 9.92 -7.12 6.46
CA GLU A 65 8.86 -6.25 6.98
C GLU A 65 8.07 -5.56 5.87
N HIS A 66 8.74 -5.17 4.78
CA HIS A 66 8.14 -4.45 3.65
C HIS A 66 7.52 -5.38 2.59
N THR A 67 7.84 -6.67 2.64
CA THR A 67 7.41 -7.65 1.63
C THR A 67 5.89 -7.74 1.52
N GLY A 68 5.18 -7.70 2.66
CA GLY A 68 3.72 -7.72 2.67
C GLY A 68 3.11 -6.47 2.03
N ALA A 69 3.66 -5.29 2.33
CA ALA A 69 3.19 -4.02 1.79
C ALA A 69 3.43 -3.92 0.27
N ILE A 70 4.63 -4.29 -0.19
CA ILE A 70 4.99 -4.28 -1.61
C ILE A 70 4.16 -5.31 -2.38
N GLY A 71 4.00 -6.51 -1.83
CA GLY A 71 3.15 -7.55 -2.43
C GLY A 71 1.70 -7.09 -2.59
N ASN A 72 1.15 -6.37 -1.62
CA ASN A 72 -0.21 -5.81 -1.72
C ASN A 72 -0.29 -4.67 -2.74
N ALA A 73 0.71 -3.78 -2.77
CA ALA A 73 0.80 -2.71 -3.76
C ALA A 73 0.83 -3.27 -5.18
N LEU A 74 1.63 -4.32 -5.43
CA LEU A 74 1.72 -4.98 -6.73
C LEU A 74 0.40 -5.65 -7.12
N ARG A 75 -0.30 -6.32 -6.19
CA ARG A 75 -1.66 -6.85 -6.44
C ARG A 75 -2.65 -5.77 -6.83
N ASN A 76 -2.64 -4.64 -6.13
CA ASN A 76 -3.53 -3.51 -6.44
C ASN A 76 -3.19 -2.85 -7.77
N TRP A 77 -1.91 -2.77 -8.14
CA TRP A 77 -1.49 -2.31 -9.45
C TRP A 77 -1.99 -3.23 -10.58
N ILE A 78 -1.88 -4.56 -10.42
CA ILE A 78 -2.43 -5.53 -11.39
C ILE A 78 -3.94 -5.34 -11.57
N LYS A 79 -4.68 -5.18 -10.47
CA LYS A 79 -6.14 -4.90 -10.49
C LYS A 79 -6.46 -3.60 -11.23
N ARG A 80 -5.72 -2.52 -10.95
CA ARG A 80 -5.90 -1.21 -11.61
C ARG A 80 -5.63 -1.29 -13.11
N LYS A 81 -4.54 -1.95 -13.52
CA LYS A 81 -4.16 -2.14 -14.94
C LYS A 81 -4.94 -3.26 -15.64
N ARG A 82 -5.85 -3.95 -14.93
CA ARG A 82 -6.68 -5.07 -15.42
C ARG A 82 -5.90 -6.19 -16.12
N LYS A 83 -4.66 -6.46 -15.67
CA LYS A 83 -3.82 -7.53 -16.23
C LYS A 83 -4.19 -8.88 -15.61
N LYS A 84 -5.07 -9.66 -16.26
CA LYS A 84 -5.55 -10.95 -15.74
C LYS A 84 -4.49 -12.07 -15.76
N ASN A 85 -3.48 -11.93 -16.61
CA ASN A 85 -2.46 -12.97 -16.84
C ASN A 85 -1.29 -12.88 -15.84
N LEU A 86 -1.38 -12.03 -14.82
CA LEU A 86 -0.31 -11.80 -13.86
C LEU A 86 -0.80 -12.06 -12.44
N ALA A 87 -0.01 -12.79 -11.67
CA ALA A 87 -0.17 -12.96 -10.23
C ALA A 87 1.06 -12.47 -9.48
N VAL A 88 0.85 -12.28 -8.18
CA VAL A 88 1.91 -11.91 -7.24
C VAL A 88 2.14 -13.06 -6.29
N GLN A 89 3.38 -13.49 -6.17
CA GLN A 89 3.84 -14.38 -5.11
C GLN A 89 4.78 -13.59 -4.21
N ALA A 90 4.58 -13.64 -2.90
CA ALA A 90 5.42 -12.93 -1.95
C ALA A 90 5.87 -13.89 -0.85
N ALA A 91 7.15 -13.84 -0.50
CA ALA A 91 7.72 -14.60 0.62
C ALA A 91 8.62 -13.68 1.44
N SER A 92 8.21 -13.35 2.66
CA SER A 92 8.99 -12.49 3.58
C SER A 92 10.27 -13.19 4.05
N HIS A 93 10.23 -14.51 4.24
CA HIS A 93 11.39 -15.30 4.62
C HIS A 93 11.67 -16.32 3.52
N TYR A 94 12.60 -15.99 2.63
CA TYR A 94 12.99 -16.91 1.57
C TYR A 94 14.18 -17.77 2.03
N PRO A 95 14.01 -19.09 2.25
CA PRO A 95 15.01 -19.94 2.91
C PRO A 95 16.29 -20.14 2.07
N ALA A 96 16.22 -19.92 0.76
CA ALA A 96 17.39 -20.01 -0.12
C ALA A 96 18.22 -18.71 -0.18
N CYS A 97 17.83 -17.63 0.52
CA CYS A 97 18.64 -16.42 0.65
C CYS A 97 19.33 -16.40 2.03
N LYS A 98 20.67 -16.40 2.04
CA LYS A 98 21.47 -16.22 3.28
C LYS A 98 21.12 -14.94 4.03
N ASP A 99 20.62 -13.92 3.32
CA ASP A 99 20.43 -12.56 3.83
C ASP A 99 19.07 -12.31 4.51
N LYS A 100 18.22 -13.34 4.68
CA LYS A 100 16.86 -13.22 5.27
C LYS A 100 15.97 -12.16 4.60
N LEU A 101 16.26 -11.81 3.35
CA LEU A 101 15.47 -10.85 2.58
C LEU A 101 14.18 -11.47 2.07
N GLY A 102 13.14 -10.64 2.05
CA GLY A 102 11.89 -11.01 1.42
C GLY A 102 11.90 -10.75 -0.08
N ARG A 103 11.08 -11.52 -0.80
CA ARG A 103 10.98 -11.46 -2.25
C ARG A 103 9.53 -11.40 -2.69
N VAL A 104 9.27 -10.53 -3.66
CA VAL A 104 7.98 -10.39 -4.32
C VAL A 104 8.18 -10.69 -5.80
N TRP A 105 7.62 -11.78 -6.28
CA TRP A 105 7.64 -12.19 -7.67
C TRP A 105 6.39 -11.75 -8.40
N LEU A 106 6.58 -11.31 -9.64
CA LEU A 106 5.51 -11.20 -10.62
C LEU A 106 5.51 -12.49 -11.43
N VAL A 107 4.43 -13.27 -11.36
CA VAL A 107 4.34 -14.58 -12.02
C VAL A 107 3.29 -14.49 -13.12
N ALA A 108 3.61 -15.00 -14.31
CA ALA A 108 2.61 -15.16 -15.36
C ALA A 108 1.69 -16.32 -14.97
N VAL A 109 0.38 -16.07 -14.90
CA VAL A 109 -0.61 -17.11 -14.69
C VAL A 109 -1.11 -17.53 -16.07
N PRO A 110 -0.92 -18.80 -16.48
CA PRO A 110 -1.67 -19.33 -17.61
C PRO A 110 -3.16 -19.25 -17.26
N GLU A 111 -3.98 -18.73 -18.18
CA GLU A 111 -5.45 -18.61 -18.08
C GLU A 111 -6.09 -19.78 -17.29
N PRO A 112 -7.06 -19.51 -16.40
CA PRO A 112 -7.34 -20.37 -15.26
C PRO A 112 -7.98 -21.71 -15.66
N ALA A 113 -7.20 -22.78 -15.66
CA ALA A 113 -7.71 -24.06 -15.20
C ALA A 113 -7.69 -24.07 -13.67
N SER A 114 -8.71 -23.47 -13.06
CA SER A 114 -9.25 -23.78 -11.72
C SER A 114 -8.27 -24.39 -10.70
N ALA A 115 -7.38 -23.58 -10.10
CA ALA A 115 -6.55 -24.02 -8.97
C ALA A 115 -7.07 -23.41 -7.67
N LYS A 116 -7.94 -24.17 -7.01
CA LYS A 116 -8.42 -23.97 -5.64
C LYS A 116 -7.22 -23.71 -4.72
N GLN A 117 -7.19 -22.56 -4.05
CA GLN A 117 -6.28 -22.37 -2.91
C GLN A 117 -6.71 -23.35 -1.80
N PRO A 118 -5.81 -24.16 -1.22
CA PRO A 118 -6.19 -25.00 -0.10
C PRO A 118 -6.43 -24.12 1.12
N LEU A 119 -7.68 -24.15 1.58
CA LEU A 119 -8.13 -23.68 2.89
C LEU A 119 -7.27 -24.41 3.94
N LYS A 120 -6.35 -23.69 4.59
CA LYS A 120 -5.67 -24.21 5.78
C LYS A 120 -6.71 -24.37 6.89
N ARG A 121 -6.90 -25.62 7.31
CA ARG A 121 -7.74 -26.08 8.41
C ARG A 121 -7.32 -25.47 9.74
#